data_AF-A0A536T0E9-F1
#
_entry.id   AF-A0A536T0E9-F1
#
_cell.length_a   1.000
_cell.length_b   1.000
_cell.length_c   1.000
_cell.angle_alpha   90.00
_cell.angle_beta   90.00
_cell.angle_gamma   90.00
#
_symmetry.space_group_name_H-M   'P 1'
#
loop_
_entity.id
_entity.type
_entity.pdbx_description
1 polymer ?
#
loop_
_entity_poly.entity_id
_entity_poly.type
_entity_poly.pdbx_seq_one_letter_code
_entity_poly.pdbx_strand_id
1 'polypeptide(L)'
;MRIPRTAWVLLAIAALVAVFIALFNWNWLRGPISTYMSAKFGRPFIINGDLRGEFSLKPQLSADYVTLGNSTWSSDPIMARAQHLTVRVDLLSLLGGPVSLPELTLVRPVLLLERGADGQENWHFGGPPEIPRIGRLNIDTGIVHFLDPAPGTDISVNVESAPAENGELPVKFKGAGKLRKNEFTIEGSAATLLALENADRPYRLDVQAKAGATSAKFNGSIVPARADNVDGSFSVQGRDLSQLYPIVPVPFPWTPPYRLSGNLKHGSGAWSFREFSGKVGESDVTGRFDVDRKNERVMVDADLVAQNLNFKDL
;
A
#
# COMPACT_ATOMS: atom_id res chain seq x y z
N MET A 1 6.07 13.84 -65.34
CA MET A 1 5.40 12.89 -64.42
C MET A 1 4.15 13.54 -63.86
N ARG A 2 2.95 12.99 -64.11
CA ARG A 2 1.72 13.45 -63.45
C ARG A 2 1.67 12.81 -62.07
N ILE A 3 1.72 13.63 -61.02
CA ILE A 3 1.51 13.17 -59.64
C ILE A 3 0.12 12.52 -59.59
N PRO A 4 0.00 11.23 -59.20
CA PRO A 4 -1.29 10.57 -59.14
C PRO A 4 -2.21 11.28 -58.13
N ARG A 5 -3.52 11.29 -58.37
CA ARG A 5 -4.50 11.95 -57.48
C ARG A 5 -4.39 11.47 -56.03
N THR A 6 -4.00 10.21 -55.81
CA THR A 6 -3.74 9.63 -54.50
C THR A 6 -2.60 10.33 -53.75
N ALA A 7 -1.54 10.78 -54.45
CA ALA A 7 -0.44 11.50 -53.83
C ALA A 7 -0.85 12.91 -53.39
N TRP A 8 -1.73 13.60 -54.13
CA TRP A 8 -2.30 14.87 -53.68
C TRP A 8 -3.23 14.72 -52.46
N VAL A 9 -4.03 13.64 -52.42
CA VAL A 9 -4.86 13.31 -51.26
C VAL A 9 -4.01 13.00 -50.03
N LEU A 10 -2.96 12.18 -50.18
CA LEU A 10 -2.03 11.87 -49.08
C LEU A 10 -1.31 13.12 -48.58
N LEU A 11 -0.90 14.01 -49.48
CA LEU A 11 -0.23 15.27 -49.12
C LEU A 11 -1.20 16.22 -48.40
N ALA A 12 -2.45 16.31 -48.84
CA ALA A 12 -3.49 17.08 -48.15
C ALA A 12 -3.79 16.52 -46.75
N ILE A 13 -3.86 15.19 -46.59
CA ILE A 13 -4.03 14.54 -45.28
C ILE A 13 -2.83 14.82 -44.38
N ALA A 14 -1.60 14.66 -44.89
CA ALA A 14 -0.39 14.95 -44.12
C ALA A 14 -0.32 16.42 -43.68
N ALA A 15 -0.70 17.35 -44.56
CA ALA A 15 -0.78 18.77 -44.23
C ALA A 15 -1.85 19.05 -43.15
N LEU A 16 -3.04 18.43 -43.26
CA LEU A 16 -4.09 18.56 -42.24
C LEU A 16 -3.64 17.98 -40.89
N VAL A 17 -2.96 16.83 -40.88
CA VAL A 17 -2.40 16.24 -39.66
C VAL A 17 -1.32 17.14 -39.06
N ALA A 18 -0.44 17.71 -39.89
CA ALA A 18 0.59 18.64 -39.41
C ALA A 18 -0.01 19.91 -38.81
N VAL A 19 -1.04 20.49 -39.45
CA VAL A 19 -1.78 21.64 -38.91
C VAL A 19 -2.50 21.28 -37.62
N PHE A 20 -3.12 20.10 -37.56
CA PHE A 20 -3.76 19.61 -36.34
C PHE A 20 -2.74 19.50 -35.20
N ILE A 21 -1.60 18.83 -35.42
CA ILE A 21 -0.53 18.69 -34.42
C ILE A 21 -0.01 20.07 -33.97
N ALA A 22 0.15 21.02 -34.88
CA ALA A 22 0.64 22.36 -34.57
C ALA A 22 -0.36 23.19 -33.74
N LEU A 23 -1.66 22.98 -33.93
CA LEU A 23 -2.72 23.72 -33.22
C LEU A 23 -3.27 22.97 -32.00
N PHE A 24 -2.94 21.69 -31.83
CA PHE A 24 -3.48 20.85 -30.78
C PHE A 24 -2.95 21.28 -29.41
N ASN A 25 -3.88 21.50 -28.49
CA ASN A 25 -3.56 21.78 -27.10
C ASN A 25 -3.95 20.59 -26.22
N TRP A 26 -2.98 20.02 -25.50
CA TRP A 26 -3.20 18.93 -24.55
C TRP A 26 -4.28 19.25 -23.51
N ASN A 27 -4.46 20.52 -23.13
CA ASN A 27 -5.52 20.94 -22.22
C ASN A 27 -6.95 20.63 -22.72
N TRP A 28 -7.16 20.40 -24.02
CA TRP A 28 -8.44 19.94 -24.57
C TRP A 28 -8.81 18.54 -24.10
N LEU A 29 -7.84 17.69 -23.74
CA LEU A 29 -8.10 16.35 -23.23
C LEU A 29 -8.51 16.32 -21.75
N ARG A 30 -8.34 17.43 -20.99
CA ARG A 30 -8.70 17.46 -19.56
C ARG A 30 -10.15 17.07 -19.31
N GLY A 31 -11.08 17.67 -20.06
CA GLY A 31 -12.52 17.40 -19.94
C GLY A 31 -12.89 15.96 -20.31
N PRO A 32 -12.51 15.46 -21.51
CA PRO A 32 -12.73 14.07 -21.91
C PRO A 32 -12.13 13.05 -20.95
N ILE A 33 -10.87 13.23 -20.53
CA ILE A 33 -10.21 12.33 -19.55
C ILE A 33 -10.95 12.39 -18.22
N SER A 34 -11.28 13.58 -17.72
CA SER A 34 -12.00 13.74 -16.45
C SER A 34 -13.36 13.04 -16.48
N THR A 35 -14.10 13.19 -17.58
CA THR A 35 -15.41 12.54 -17.77
C THR A 35 -15.28 11.02 -17.83
N TYR A 36 -14.32 10.52 -18.61
CA TYR A 36 -14.08 9.09 -18.76
C TYR A 36 -13.66 8.44 -17.43
N MET A 37 -12.67 9.03 -16.74
CA MET A 37 -12.21 8.52 -15.45
C MET A 37 -13.31 8.64 -14.39
N SER A 38 -14.12 9.71 -14.41
CA SER A 38 -15.24 9.85 -13.48
C SER A 38 -16.28 8.75 -13.66
N ALA A 39 -16.61 8.42 -14.91
CA ALA A 39 -17.51 7.32 -15.23
C ALA A 39 -16.93 5.97 -14.78
N LYS A 40 -15.62 5.75 -15.00
CA LYS A 40 -14.93 4.51 -14.63
C LYS A 40 -14.83 4.31 -13.11
N PHE A 41 -14.57 5.37 -12.34
CA PHE A 41 -14.53 5.31 -10.88
C PHE A 41 -15.90 5.45 -10.22
N GLY A 42 -16.94 5.86 -10.96
CA GLY A 42 -18.23 6.23 -10.40
C GLY A 42 -18.18 7.45 -9.47
N ARG A 43 -17.14 8.28 -9.57
CA ARG A 43 -16.87 9.43 -8.69
C ARG A 43 -16.21 10.56 -9.46
N PRO A 44 -16.37 11.84 -9.04
CA PRO A 44 -15.73 12.95 -9.73
C PRO A 44 -14.21 12.80 -9.78
N PHE A 45 -13.64 12.73 -10.98
CA PHE A 45 -12.21 12.82 -11.24
C PHE A 45 -11.95 14.13 -11.98
N ILE A 46 -11.10 14.99 -11.42
CA ILE A 46 -10.87 16.35 -11.92
C ILE A 46 -9.37 16.61 -12.04
N ILE A 47 -8.97 17.20 -13.16
CA ILE A 47 -7.62 17.74 -13.38
C ILE A 47 -7.71 19.27 -13.25
N ASN A 48 -7.30 19.82 -12.10
CA ASN A 48 -7.44 21.25 -11.84
C ASN A 48 -6.32 22.10 -12.48
N GLY A 49 -5.18 21.50 -12.81
CA GLY A 49 -4.05 22.17 -13.44
C GLY A 49 -3.98 22.01 -14.96
N ASP A 50 -2.79 22.24 -15.49
CA ASP A 50 -2.48 22.01 -16.91
C ASP A 50 -2.23 20.53 -17.17
N LEU A 51 -2.71 20.06 -18.32
CA LEU A 51 -2.31 18.81 -18.93
C LEU A 51 -1.31 19.13 -20.04
N ARG A 52 -0.12 18.55 -19.95
CA ARG A 52 0.92 18.65 -20.97
C ARG A 52 1.23 17.27 -21.51
N GLY A 53 1.73 17.20 -22.73
CA GLY A 53 2.15 15.95 -23.30
C GLY A 53 3.11 16.11 -24.48
N GLU A 54 3.61 14.98 -24.93
CA GLU A 54 4.51 14.87 -26.07
C GLU A 54 3.88 14.03 -27.17
N PHE A 55 4.11 14.37 -28.44
CA PHE A 55 3.65 13.55 -29.55
C PHE A 55 4.60 12.38 -29.80
N SER A 56 4.19 11.17 -29.41
CA SER A 56 4.87 9.92 -29.75
C SER A 56 3.89 8.75 -29.71
N LEU A 57 4.33 7.54 -30.09
CA LEU A 57 3.53 6.32 -29.90
C LEU A 57 3.34 5.95 -28.43
N LYS A 58 4.23 6.46 -27.56
CA LYS A 58 4.19 6.28 -26.12
C LYS A 58 4.28 7.64 -25.43
N PRO A 59 3.27 8.52 -25.60
CA PRO A 59 3.34 9.88 -25.13
C PRO A 59 3.52 9.92 -23.62
N GLN A 60 4.38 10.80 -23.15
CA GLN A 60 4.42 11.17 -21.75
C GLN A 60 3.40 12.29 -21.53
N LEU A 61 2.48 12.09 -20.59
CA LEU A 61 1.48 13.05 -20.19
C LEU A 61 1.75 13.47 -18.75
N SER A 62 1.68 14.77 -18.48
CA SER A 62 1.80 15.30 -17.13
C SER A 62 0.59 16.14 -16.77
N ALA A 63 -0.01 15.89 -15.61
CA ALA A 63 -1.17 16.60 -15.09
C ALA A 63 -0.89 17.13 -13.69
N ASP A 64 -1.22 18.39 -13.46
CA ASP A 64 -1.11 19.03 -12.15
C ASP A 64 -2.45 19.03 -11.41
N TYR A 65 -2.40 18.92 -10.08
CA TYR A 65 -3.55 19.02 -9.17
C TYR A 65 -4.73 18.10 -9.54
N VAL A 66 -4.42 16.81 -9.68
CA VAL A 66 -5.41 15.77 -9.96
C VAL A 66 -6.12 15.37 -8.67
N THR A 67 -7.45 15.28 -8.71
CA THR A 67 -8.28 14.91 -7.56
C THR A 67 -9.31 13.86 -7.93
N LEU A 68 -9.50 12.87 -7.06
CA LEU A 68 -10.54 11.86 -7.11
C LEU A 68 -11.46 12.05 -5.90
N GLY A 69 -12.75 12.22 -6.18
CA GLY A 69 -13.80 12.36 -5.18
C GLY A 69 -13.97 11.11 -4.33
N ASN A 70 -14.48 11.31 -3.12
CA ASN A 70 -14.74 10.26 -2.16
C ASN A 70 -16.15 9.66 -2.31
N SER A 71 -16.43 8.63 -1.53
CA SER A 71 -17.77 8.07 -1.37
C SER A 71 -18.71 9.12 -0.79
N THR A 72 -19.99 9.04 -1.13
CA THR A 72 -21.02 9.97 -0.60
C THR A 72 -21.20 9.92 0.92
N TRP A 73 -20.80 8.83 1.56
CA TRP A 73 -20.87 8.66 3.01
C TRP A 73 -19.63 9.17 3.76
N SER A 74 -18.52 9.45 3.06
CA SER A 74 -17.31 9.97 3.72
C SER A 74 -17.49 11.42 4.14
N SER A 75 -16.88 11.79 5.27
CA SER A 75 -16.80 13.17 5.73
C SER A 75 -15.86 14.05 4.90
N ASP A 76 -14.83 13.45 4.26
CA ASP A 76 -13.93 14.17 3.37
C ASP A 76 -14.38 13.99 1.92
N PRO A 77 -14.65 15.08 1.17
CA PRO A 77 -15.09 14.97 -0.22
C PRO A 77 -14.01 14.41 -1.17
N ILE A 78 -12.74 14.35 -0.77
CA ILE A 78 -11.61 13.92 -1.60
C ILE A 78 -11.01 12.63 -1.04
N MET A 79 -11.07 11.56 -1.84
CA MET A 79 -10.42 10.29 -1.49
C MET A 79 -8.94 10.31 -1.86
N ALA A 80 -8.60 10.83 -3.04
CA ALA A 80 -7.22 10.85 -3.49
C ALA A 80 -6.89 12.14 -4.21
N ARG A 81 -5.66 12.60 -4.07
CA ARG A 81 -5.13 13.74 -4.82
C ARG A 81 -3.66 13.57 -5.08
N ALA A 82 -3.17 14.14 -6.18
CA ALA A 82 -1.74 14.22 -6.46
C ALA A 82 -1.42 15.64 -6.92
N GLN A 83 -0.32 16.21 -6.40
CA GLN A 83 0.09 17.53 -6.86
C GLN A 83 0.56 17.47 -8.32
N HIS A 84 1.32 16.44 -8.66
CA HIS A 84 1.78 16.22 -10.02
C HIS A 84 1.75 14.73 -10.34
N LEU A 85 1.20 14.42 -11.51
CA LEU A 85 1.07 13.07 -12.05
C LEU A 85 1.76 13.06 -13.41
N THR A 86 2.76 12.21 -13.60
CA THR A 86 3.34 11.93 -14.91
C THR A 86 3.06 10.48 -15.28
N VAL A 87 2.52 10.25 -16.47
CA VAL A 87 2.20 8.92 -16.98
C VAL A 87 2.69 8.79 -18.41
N ARG A 88 3.37 7.69 -18.72
CA ARG A 88 3.64 7.27 -20.10
C ARG A 88 2.57 6.28 -20.49
N VAL A 89 1.88 6.51 -21.61
CA VAL A 89 0.77 5.67 -22.08
C VAL A 89 1.21 4.94 -23.34
N ASP A 90 0.95 3.64 -23.48
CA ASP A 90 1.13 2.94 -24.75
C ASP A 90 -0.14 3.08 -25.61
N LEU A 91 -0.11 3.93 -26.65
CA LEU A 91 -1.32 4.20 -27.45
C LEU A 91 -1.82 2.98 -28.21
N LEU A 92 -0.94 2.04 -28.59
CA LEU A 92 -1.34 0.82 -29.28
C LEU A 92 -2.12 -0.10 -28.34
N SER A 93 -1.79 -0.09 -27.04
CA SER A 93 -2.51 -0.86 -26.03
C SER A 93 -3.97 -0.41 -25.83
N LEU A 94 -4.29 0.84 -26.20
CA LEU A 94 -5.66 1.36 -26.12
C LEU A 94 -6.59 0.78 -27.19
N LEU A 95 -6.06 0.21 -28.28
CA LEU A 95 -6.85 -0.33 -29.39
C LEU A 95 -7.35 -1.76 -29.12
N GLY A 96 -6.61 -2.54 -28.35
CA GLY A 96 -6.89 -3.97 -28.14
C GLY A 96 -6.83 -4.45 -26.69
N GLY A 97 -6.36 -3.61 -25.76
CA GLY A 97 -6.18 -3.95 -24.36
C GLY A 97 -5.09 -5.01 -24.10
N PRO A 98 -4.73 -5.23 -22.82
CA PRO A 98 -5.01 -4.37 -21.67
C PRO A 98 -4.24 -3.04 -21.77
N VAL A 99 -4.79 -1.96 -21.20
CA VAL A 99 -4.12 -0.65 -21.15
C VAL A 99 -2.76 -0.80 -20.47
N SER A 100 -1.72 -0.33 -21.13
CA SER A 100 -0.34 -0.39 -20.66
C SER A 100 0.19 1.01 -20.34
N LEU A 101 0.70 1.17 -19.13
CA LEU A 101 1.34 2.37 -18.61
C LEU A 101 2.81 2.05 -18.30
N PRO A 102 3.73 2.19 -19.27
CA PRO A 102 5.14 1.86 -19.05
C PRO A 102 5.78 2.53 -17.84
N GLU A 103 5.36 3.76 -17.52
CA GLU A 103 5.87 4.52 -16.38
C GLU A 103 4.75 5.37 -15.77
N LEU A 104 4.65 5.35 -14.46
CA LEU A 104 3.72 6.14 -13.66
C LEU A 104 4.48 6.76 -12.49
N THR A 105 4.53 8.08 -12.44
CA THR A 105 5.15 8.84 -11.36
C THR A 105 4.11 9.72 -10.68
N LEU A 106 4.01 9.57 -9.36
CA LEU A 106 3.12 10.35 -8.51
C LEU A 106 3.97 11.22 -7.57
N VAL A 107 3.77 12.54 -7.61
CA VAL A 107 4.44 13.49 -6.74
C VAL A 107 3.46 14.04 -5.73
N ARG A 108 3.82 13.88 -4.46
CA ARG A 108 2.99 14.22 -3.29
C ARG A 108 1.56 13.70 -3.40
N PRO A 109 1.35 12.39 -3.71
CA PRO A 109 0.02 11.83 -3.64
C PRO A 109 -0.46 11.75 -2.19
N VAL A 110 -1.72 12.09 -1.95
CA VAL A 110 -2.41 11.89 -0.69
C VAL A 110 -3.58 10.97 -0.97
N LEU A 111 -3.66 9.84 -0.27
CA LEU A 111 -4.71 8.84 -0.38
C LEU A 111 -5.37 8.66 0.98
N LEU A 112 -6.67 8.86 1.04
CA LEU A 112 -7.53 8.63 2.19
C LEU A 112 -8.31 7.33 1.98
N LEU A 113 -8.03 6.35 2.83
CA LEU A 113 -8.71 5.06 2.89
C LEU A 113 -9.58 5.05 4.14
N GLU A 114 -10.89 4.97 3.94
CA GLU A 114 -11.86 4.98 5.04
C GLU A 114 -12.70 3.71 5.04
N ARG A 115 -12.92 3.17 6.23
CA ARG A 115 -13.99 2.20 6.49
C ARG A 115 -15.07 2.88 7.33
N GLY A 116 -16.28 2.98 6.78
CA GLY A 116 -17.44 3.56 7.45
C GLY A 116 -17.97 2.67 8.58
N ALA A 117 -18.89 3.20 9.39
CA ALA A 117 -19.49 2.49 10.52
C ALA A 117 -20.21 1.19 10.09
N ASP A 118 -20.80 1.19 8.90
CA ASP A 118 -21.50 0.03 8.31
C ASP A 118 -20.54 -0.97 7.63
N GLY A 119 -19.23 -0.80 7.79
CA GLY A 119 -18.21 -1.61 7.13
C GLY A 119 -17.97 -1.27 5.65
N GLN A 120 -18.66 -0.24 5.12
CA GLN A 120 -18.46 0.25 3.76
C GLN A 120 -17.05 0.80 3.58
N GLU A 121 -16.38 0.45 2.49
CA GLU A 121 -14.99 0.83 2.21
C GLU A 121 -14.94 1.85 1.07
N ASN A 122 -14.23 2.97 1.25
CA ASN A 122 -14.24 4.02 0.24
C ASN A 122 -13.41 3.65 -1.01
N TRP A 123 -12.59 2.59 -0.96
CA TRP A 123 -11.83 2.05 -2.08
C TRP A 123 -12.58 0.97 -2.88
N HIS A 124 -13.87 0.75 -2.61
CA HIS A 124 -14.71 -0.13 -3.41
C HIS A 124 -15.39 0.66 -4.55
N PHE A 125 -15.09 0.29 -5.80
CA PHE A 125 -15.51 1.04 -7.01
C PHE A 125 -16.65 0.38 -7.82
N GLY A 126 -17.46 -0.49 -7.21
CA GLY A 126 -18.72 -0.97 -7.82
C GLY A 126 -18.57 -1.86 -9.06
N GLY A 127 -17.38 -2.44 -9.29
CA GLY A 127 -17.11 -3.38 -10.38
C GLY A 127 -15.70 -3.99 -10.24
N PRO A 128 -15.39 -5.06 -10.98
CA PRO A 128 -14.04 -5.62 -11.00
C PRO A 128 -13.06 -4.56 -11.52
N PRO A 129 -11.96 -4.28 -10.80
CA PRO A 129 -11.01 -3.26 -11.21
C PRO A 129 -10.27 -3.73 -12.47
N GLU A 130 -10.51 -3.06 -13.59
CA GLU A 130 -9.63 -3.17 -14.75
C GLU A 130 -8.34 -2.39 -14.49
N ILE A 131 -7.41 -3.04 -13.80
CA ILE A 131 -6.11 -2.47 -13.45
C ILE A 131 -5.25 -2.41 -14.72
N PRO A 132 -4.76 -1.22 -15.13
CA PRO A 132 -3.83 -1.13 -16.24
C PRO A 132 -2.52 -1.83 -15.89
N ARG A 133 -1.82 -2.37 -16.89
CA ARG A 133 -0.46 -2.92 -16.67
C ARG A 133 0.50 -1.77 -16.44
N ILE A 134 1.04 -1.64 -15.23
CA ILE A 134 2.01 -0.61 -14.90
C ILE A 134 3.41 -1.22 -14.95
N GLY A 135 4.29 -0.65 -15.80
CA GLY A 135 5.67 -1.14 -15.92
C GLY A 135 6.55 -0.69 -14.76
N ARG A 136 6.44 0.59 -14.40
CA ARG A 136 7.21 1.21 -13.32
C ARG A 136 6.34 2.21 -12.57
N LEU A 137 6.23 2.06 -11.25
CA LEU A 137 5.53 2.98 -10.36
C LEU A 137 6.54 3.68 -9.45
N ASN A 138 6.62 5.00 -9.55
CA ASN A 138 7.44 5.84 -8.69
C ASN A 138 6.55 6.76 -7.85
N ILE A 139 6.79 6.80 -6.55
CA ILE A 139 6.11 7.68 -5.61
C ILE A 139 7.15 8.60 -4.97
N ASP A 140 7.02 9.89 -5.24
CA ASP A 140 7.77 10.93 -4.56
C ASP A 140 6.90 11.51 -3.43
N THR A 141 7.29 11.23 -2.19
CA THR A 141 6.72 11.83 -0.97
C THR A 141 5.19 11.67 -0.86
N GLY A 142 4.68 10.44 -0.87
CA GLY A 142 3.26 10.14 -0.71
C GLY A 142 2.79 10.06 0.75
N ILE A 143 1.50 10.25 0.97
CA ILE A 143 0.83 10.05 2.27
C ILE A 143 -0.38 9.14 2.06
N VAL A 144 -0.46 8.08 2.85
CA VAL A 144 -1.65 7.22 2.98
C VAL A 144 -2.24 7.43 4.36
N HIS A 145 -3.48 7.89 4.43
CA HIS A 145 -4.25 8.02 5.66
C HIS A 145 -5.30 6.91 5.68
N PHE A 146 -5.28 6.08 6.71
CA PHE A 146 -6.26 5.02 6.94
C PHE A 146 -7.09 5.33 8.18
N LEU A 147 -8.41 5.37 8.02
CA LEU A 147 -9.36 5.66 9.09
C LEU A 147 -10.40 4.54 9.19
N ASP A 148 -10.49 3.93 10.37
CA ASP A 148 -11.50 2.93 10.71
C ASP A 148 -12.03 3.26 12.13
N PRO A 149 -13.13 4.03 12.22
CA PRO A 149 -13.64 4.52 13.50
C PRO A 149 -14.13 3.42 14.44
N ALA A 150 -14.63 2.30 13.92
CA ALA A 150 -15.19 1.21 14.72
C ALA A 150 -14.16 0.57 15.68
N PRO A 151 -12.97 0.14 15.22
CA PRO A 151 -11.87 -0.25 16.10
C PRO A 151 -11.12 0.96 16.67
N GLY A 152 -11.43 2.21 16.31
CA GLY A 152 -10.71 3.41 16.75
C GLY A 152 -9.29 3.49 16.17
N THR A 153 -9.17 3.22 14.88
CA THR A 153 -7.92 3.21 14.12
C THR A 153 -7.83 4.46 13.25
N ASP A 154 -6.70 5.16 13.34
CA ASP A 154 -6.40 6.37 12.57
C ASP A 154 -4.89 6.40 12.33
N ILE A 155 -4.45 6.15 11.10
CA ILE A 155 -3.04 5.91 10.78
C ILE A 155 -2.63 6.76 9.58
N SER A 156 -1.60 7.57 9.73
CA SER A 156 -0.97 8.29 8.63
C SER A 156 0.42 7.73 8.33
N VAL A 157 0.65 7.32 7.09
CA VAL A 157 1.90 6.71 6.63
C VAL A 157 2.45 7.49 5.44
N ASN A 158 3.66 8.03 5.60
CA ASN A 158 4.44 8.57 4.50
C ASN A 158 5.06 7.41 3.71
N VAL A 159 5.05 7.51 2.39
CA VAL A 159 5.47 6.44 1.46
C VAL A 159 6.32 7.06 0.36
N GLU A 160 7.49 6.49 0.11
CA GLU A 160 8.41 6.97 -0.93
C GLU A 160 9.08 5.79 -1.64
N SER A 161 9.20 5.87 -2.95
CA SER A 161 9.98 4.92 -3.74
C SER A 161 11.47 5.24 -3.63
N ALA A 162 12.28 4.27 -3.21
CA ALA A 162 13.72 4.42 -3.05
C ALA A 162 14.44 3.58 -4.12
N PRO A 163 15.03 4.19 -5.16
CA PRO A 163 15.77 3.43 -6.19
C PRO A 163 16.88 2.56 -5.58
N ALA A 164 16.86 1.27 -5.92
CA ALA A 164 17.90 0.33 -5.55
C ALA A 164 18.88 0.10 -6.72
N GLU A 165 20.11 -0.32 -6.41
CA GLU A 165 21.17 -0.54 -7.41
C GLU A 165 20.80 -1.60 -8.46
N ASN A 166 19.95 -2.55 -8.11
CA ASN A 166 19.44 -3.61 -9.00
C ASN A 166 18.32 -3.12 -9.96
N GLY A 167 17.98 -1.83 -9.95
CA GLY A 167 16.90 -1.26 -10.76
C GLY A 167 15.50 -1.46 -10.19
N GLU A 168 15.35 -2.14 -9.04
CA GLU A 168 14.07 -2.20 -8.33
C GLU A 168 13.74 -0.85 -7.66
N LEU A 169 12.45 -0.62 -7.44
CA LEU A 169 11.94 0.51 -6.66
C LEU A 169 11.25 -0.02 -5.39
N PRO A 170 12.01 -0.46 -4.36
CA PRO A 170 11.44 -0.71 -3.06
C PRO A 170 10.82 0.56 -2.49
N VAL A 171 9.94 0.37 -1.51
CA VAL A 171 9.22 1.47 -0.89
C VAL A 171 9.69 1.62 0.55
N LYS A 172 10.06 2.83 0.92
CA LYS A 172 10.28 3.23 2.31
C LYS A 172 8.99 3.81 2.84
N PHE A 173 8.69 3.52 4.11
CA PHE A 173 7.53 4.10 4.76
C PHE A 173 7.84 4.53 6.19
N LYS A 174 7.13 5.56 6.64
CA LYS A 174 7.17 6.06 8.01
C LYS A 174 5.84 6.67 8.38
N GLY A 175 5.25 6.20 9.46
CA GLY A 175 3.93 6.61 9.91
C GLY A 175 3.77 6.65 11.41
N ALA A 176 2.67 7.25 11.81
CA ALA A 176 2.21 7.30 13.18
C ALA A 176 0.69 7.32 13.19
N GLY A 177 0.11 6.98 14.34
CA GLY A 177 -1.33 6.97 14.47
C GLY A 177 -1.80 6.34 15.75
N LYS A 178 -3.07 5.97 15.74
CA LYS A 178 -3.76 5.26 16.81
C LYS A 178 -4.26 3.92 16.27
N LEU A 179 -3.98 2.87 17.03
CA LEU A 179 -4.57 1.54 16.83
C LEU A 179 -5.35 1.21 18.10
N ARG A 180 -6.66 1.01 18.01
CA ARG A 180 -7.51 0.81 19.20
C ARG A 180 -7.31 1.90 20.25
N LYS A 181 -7.24 3.16 19.81
CA LYS A 181 -6.98 4.35 20.65
C LYS A 181 -5.58 4.43 21.28
N ASN A 182 -4.68 3.50 21.00
CA ASN A 182 -3.30 3.52 21.50
C ASN A 182 -2.36 4.09 20.45
N GLU A 183 -1.52 5.03 20.86
CA GLU A 183 -0.55 5.66 19.98
C GLU A 183 0.57 4.70 19.59
N PHE A 184 0.94 4.72 18.31
CA PHE A 184 2.07 3.95 17.81
C PHE A 184 2.78 4.70 16.67
N THR A 185 4.03 4.31 16.44
CA THR A 185 4.83 4.69 15.28
C THR A 185 5.25 3.44 14.52
N ILE A 186 5.36 3.56 13.19
CA ILE A 186 5.80 2.49 12.30
C ILE A 186 6.77 3.04 11.28
N GLU A 187 7.84 2.34 10.97
CA GLU A 187 8.75 2.69 9.89
C GLU A 187 9.41 1.44 9.31
N GLY A 188 9.91 1.53 8.09
CA GLY A 188 10.54 0.38 7.45
C GLY A 188 10.63 0.50 5.94
N SER A 189 10.79 -0.66 5.32
CA SER A 189 10.83 -0.79 3.87
C SER A 189 10.10 -2.03 3.39
N ALA A 190 9.60 -2.00 2.16
CA ALA A 190 8.94 -3.11 1.52
C ALA A 190 9.37 -3.24 0.07
N ALA A 191 9.07 -4.38 -0.55
CA ALA A 191 9.24 -4.58 -1.98
C ALA A 191 8.43 -3.54 -2.79
N THR A 192 8.68 -3.46 -4.10
CA THR A 192 7.95 -2.52 -4.97
C THR A 192 6.43 -2.67 -4.86
N LEU A 193 5.69 -1.54 -4.88
CA LEU A 193 4.23 -1.57 -4.80
C LEU A 193 3.58 -2.37 -5.93
N LEU A 194 4.22 -2.47 -7.10
CA LEU A 194 3.74 -3.29 -8.20
C LEU A 194 3.68 -4.79 -7.86
N ALA A 195 4.44 -5.26 -6.87
CA ALA A 195 4.35 -6.64 -6.41
C ALA A 195 2.98 -6.96 -5.77
N LEU A 196 2.24 -5.93 -5.32
CA LEU A 196 0.89 -6.08 -4.76
C LEU A 196 -0.17 -6.43 -5.82
N GLU A 197 0.13 -6.25 -7.12
CA GLU A 197 -0.77 -6.68 -8.20
C GLU A 197 -1.00 -8.20 -8.18
N ASN A 198 0.00 -8.96 -7.71
CA ASN A 198 -0.09 -10.41 -7.53
C ASN A 198 -0.31 -10.74 -6.05
N ALA A 199 -1.51 -10.47 -5.56
CA ALA A 199 -1.86 -10.58 -4.14
C ALA A 199 -1.68 -12.00 -3.54
N ASP A 200 -1.56 -13.05 -4.36
CA ASP A 200 -1.30 -14.43 -3.91
C ASP A 200 0.18 -14.74 -3.63
N ARG A 201 1.10 -13.84 -3.98
CA ARG A 201 2.54 -14.03 -3.79
C ARG A 201 3.04 -13.39 -2.49
N PRO A 202 4.09 -13.95 -1.85
CA PRO A 202 4.73 -13.32 -0.71
C PRO A 202 5.29 -11.93 -1.07
N TYR A 203 4.81 -10.92 -0.36
CA TYR A 203 5.26 -9.54 -0.40
C TYR A 203 6.25 -9.30 0.74
N ARG A 204 7.50 -8.96 0.42
CA ARG A 204 8.57 -8.80 1.42
C ARG A 204 8.52 -7.43 2.09
N LEU A 205 8.74 -7.40 3.40
CA LEU A 205 8.82 -6.20 4.21
C LEU A 205 9.76 -6.34 5.41
N ASP A 206 10.38 -5.22 5.75
CA ASP A 206 11.11 -4.96 6.99
C ASP A 206 10.36 -3.85 7.72
N VAL A 207 9.90 -4.14 8.94
CA VAL A 207 9.04 -3.25 9.72
C VAL A 207 9.62 -3.11 11.12
N GLN A 208 9.65 -1.87 11.59
CA GLN A 208 9.90 -1.53 12.98
C GLN A 208 8.69 -0.75 13.49
N ALA A 209 8.15 -1.16 14.63
CA ALA A 209 7.00 -0.53 15.25
C ALA A 209 7.26 -0.26 16.73
N LYS A 210 6.66 0.81 17.25
CA LYS A 210 6.73 1.17 18.66
C LYS A 210 5.37 1.63 19.15
N ALA A 211 4.92 1.10 20.28
CA ALA A 211 3.71 1.50 20.97
C ALA A 211 4.02 1.61 22.48
N GLY A 212 4.02 2.83 23.01
CA GLY A 212 4.46 3.09 24.39
C GLY A 212 5.88 2.58 24.66
N ALA A 213 6.03 1.66 25.62
CA ALA A 213 7.30 1.04 25.97
C ALA A 213 7.63 -0.22 25.16
N THR A 214 6.68 -0.69 24.33
CA THR A 214 6.85 -1.87 23.48
C THR A 214 7.47 -1.47 22.14
N SER A 215 8.49 -2.19 21.71
CA SER A 215 9.04 -2.09 20.36
C SER A 215 9.13 -3.46 19.73
N ALA A 216 8.76 -3.56 18.46
CA ALA A 216 8.82 -4.78 17.68
C ALA A 216 9.58 -4.54 16.38
N LYS A 217 10.28 -5.57 15.89
CA LYS A 217 10.84 -5.62 14.55
C LYS A 217 10.41 -6.90 13.87
N PHE A 218 10.06 -6.79 12.61
CA PHE A 218 9.69 -7.92 11.76
C PHE A 218 10.44 -7.80 10.44
N ASN A 219 11.07 -8.89 10.01
CA ASN A 219 11.66 -8.98 8.68
C ASN A 219 11.21 -10.32 8.07
N GLY A 220 10.46 -10.22 6.97
CA GLY A 220 9.82 -11.38 6.37
C GLY A 220 8.88 -11.02 5.24
N SER A 221 7.79 -11.76 5.14
CA SER A 221 6.79 -11.60 4.09
C SER A 221 5.37 -11.81 4.57
N ILE A 222 4.43 -11.19 3.85
CA ILE A 222 2.99 -11.42 3.99
C ILE A 222 2.40 -11.78 2.62
N VAL A 223 1.31 -12.53 2.56
CA VAL A 223 0.55 -12.74 1.32
C VAL A 223 -0.67 -11.81 1.32
N PRO A 224 -0.75 -10.75 0.51
CA PRO A 224 -1.84 -9.75 0.63
C PRO A 224 -3.26 -10.32 0.49
N ALA A 225 -3.50 -11.25 -0.44
CA ALA A 225 -4.81 -11.89 -0.65
C ALA A 225 -5.23 -12.78 0.54
N ARG A 226 -4.24 -13.23 1.31
CA ARG A 226 -4.38 -14.10 2.47
C ARG A 226 -3.53 -13.52 3.58
N ALA A 227 -3.97 -12.38 4.11
CA ALA A 227 -3.23 -11.62 5.13
C ALA A 227 -2.97 -12.41 6.43
N ASP A 228 -3.51 -13.63 6.52
CA ASP A 228 -3.20 -14.65 7.51
C ASP A 228 -1.94 -15.48 7.19
N ASN A 229 -1.29 -15.29 6.05
CA ASN A 229 0.00 -15.90 5.72
C ASN A 229 1.13 -14.91 5.98
N VAL A 230 1.74 -15.04 7.15
CA VAL A 230 2.90 -14.27 7.59
C VAL A 230 4.05 -15.25 7.78
N ASP A 231 5.25 -14.88 7.36
CA ASP A 231 6.45 -15.70 7.58
C ASP A 231 7.67 -14.79 7.71
N GLY A 232 8.37 -14.84 8.84
CA GLY A 232 9.57 -14.05 9.04
C GLY A 232 10.19 -14.09 10.43
N SER A 233 11.35 -13.47 10.54
CA SER A 233 11.99 -13.19 11.81
C SER A 233 11.23 -12.09 12.55
N PHE A 234 11.02 -12.28 13.85
CA PHE A 234 10.29 -11.35 14.71
C PHE A 234 11.05 -11.16 16.02
N SER A 235 11.18 -9.92 16.44
CA SER A 235 11.69 -9.55 17.75
C SER A 235 10.75 -8.56 18.42
N VAL A 236 10.55 -8.72 19.71
CA VAL A 236 9.67 -7.85 20.51
C VAL A 236 10.30 -7.64 21.88
N GLN A 237 10.20 -6.42 22.39
CA GLN A 237 10.64 -6.09 23.74
C GLN A 237 9.72 -5.04 24.34
N GLY A 238 9.59 -5.04 25.66
CA GLY A 238 8.76 -4.09 26.38
C GLY A 238 8.97 -4.19 27.89
N ARG A 239 8.21 -3.40 28.65
CA ARG A 239 8.27 -3.41 30.11
C ARG A 239 7.39 -4.47 30.75
N ASP A 240 6.33 -4.89 30.06
CA ASP A 240 5.30 -5.78 30.56
C ASP A 240 4.53 -6.39 29.37
N LEU A 241 4.43 -7.73 29.30
CA LEU A 241 3.72 -8.42 28.23
C LEU A 241 2.22 -8.12 28.22
N SER A 242 1.61 -7.75 29.36
CA SER A 242 0.20 -7.39 29.43
C SER A 242 -0.16 -6.19 28.52
N GLN A 243 0.82 -5.32 28.25
CA GLN A 243 0.69 -4.16 27.37
C GLN A 243 0.56 -4.51 25.89
N LEU A 244 0.70 -5.78 25.51
CA LEU A 244 0.47 -6.25 24.15
C LEU A 244 -1.02 -6.41 23.81
N TYR A 245 -1.91 -6.46 24.80
CA TYR A 245 -3.35 -6.69 24.60
C TYR A 245 -4.01 -5.78 23.55
N PRO A 246 -3.70 -4.47 23.46
CA PRO A 246 -4.27 -3.61 22.42
C PRO A 246 -3.81 -3.95 20.99
N ILE A 247 -2.68 -4.63 20.85
CA ILE A 247 -2.08 -5.03 19.58
C ILE A 247 -2.56 -6.44 19.22
N VAL A 248 -2.37 -7.37 20.15
CA VAL A 248 -2.74 -8.78 20.03
C VAL A 248 -3.75 -9.06 21.15
N PRO A 249 -5.06 -9.22 20.83
CA PRO A 249 -6.11 -9.37 21.84
C PRO A 249 -6.13 -10.78 22.42
N VAL A 250 -5.04 -11.15 23.08
CA VAL A 250 -4.85 -12.40 23.84
C VAL A 250 -4.44 -11.96 25.25
N PRO A 251 -5.02 -12.55 26.30
CA PRO A 251 -4.62 -12.23 27.67
C PRO A 251 -3.17 -12.71 27.88
N PHE A 252 -2.25 -11.75 28.00
CA PHE A 252 -0.89 -12.02 28.43
C PHE A 252 -0.77 -11.73 29.93
N PRO A 253 0.03 -12.51 30.67
CA PRO A 253 0.29 -12.24 32.08
C PRO A 253 1.04 -10.92 32.26
N TRP A 254 0.96 -10.36 33.46
CA TRP A 254 1.89 -9.30 33.85
C TRP A 254 3.28 -9.88 34.00
N THR A 255 4.27 -9.23 33.40
CA THR A 255 5.66 -9.67 33.50
C THR A 255 6.60 -8.52 33.83
N PRO A 256 7.79 -8.80 34.37
CA PRO A 256 8.91 -7.88 34.28
C PRO A 256 9.28 -7.54 32.82
N PRO A 257 10.24 -6.63 32.59
CA PRO A 257 10.70 -6.29 31.26
C PRO A 257 11.13 -7.51 30.46
N TYR A 258 10.68 -7.60 29.21
CA TYR A 258 10.90 -8.75 28.35
C TYR A 258 11.62 -8.35 27.07
N ARG A 259 12.34 -9.31 26.49
CA ARG A 259 12.91 -9.24 25.15
C ARG A 259 12.91 -10.65 24.57
N LEU A 260 12.18 -10.85 23.48
CA LEU A 260 12.01 -12.14 22.82
C LEU A 260 12.32 -11.98 21.34
N SER A 261 12.98 -12.99 20.75
CA SER A 261 13.27 -13.06 19.32
C SER A 261 13.09 -14.48 18.82
N GLY A 262 12.52 -14.66 17.63
CA GLY A 262 12.24 -15.97 17.05
C GLY A 262 11.63 -15.88 15.65
N ASN A 263 11.06 -16.98 15.19
CA ASN A 263 10.41 -17.07 13.88
C ASN A 263 8.89 -17.00 14.04
N LEU A 264 8.28 -15.98 13.47
CA LEU A 264 6.84 -15.78 13.46
C LEU A 264 6.26 -16.29 12.14
N LYS A 265 5.28 -17.18 12.26
CA LYS A 265 4.49 -17.66 11.14
C LYS A 265 3.01 -17.53 11.46
N HIS A 266 2.21 -17.15 10.49
CA HIS A 266 0.77 -17.27 10.51
C HIS A 266 0.39 -18.03 9.25
N GLY A 267 -0.53 -18.97 9.36
CA GLY A 267 -1.13 -19.60 8.20
C GLY A 267 -2.24 -20.54 8.61
N SER A 268 -3.27 -20.66 7.78
CA SER A 268 -4.43 -21.53 8.05
C SER A 268 -5.12 -21.19 9.37
N GLY A 269 -5.15 -19.92 9.80
CA GLY A 269 -5.83 -19.50 11.04
C GLY A 269 -5.08 -19.78 12.36
N ALA A 270 -3.80 -20.18 12.31
CA ALA A 270 -2.97 -20.38 13.49
C ALA A 270 -1.68 -19.55 13.42
N TRP A 271 -1.37 -18.85 14.52
CA TRP A 271 -0.09 -18.18 14.72
C TRP A 271 0.88 -19.14 15.40
N SER A 272 2.14 -19.17 14.95
CA SER A 272 3.22 -19.88 15.62
C SER A 272 4.43 -18.98 15.75
N PHE A 273 4.91 -18.80 16.97
CA PHE A 273 6.19 -18.17 17.28
C PHE A 273 7.14 -19.26 17.76
N ARG A 274 8.03 -19.68 16.87
CA ARG A 274 8.89 -20.85 17.04
C ARG A 274 10.33 -20.44 17.25
N GLU A 275 11.08 -21.36 17.87
CA GLU A 275 12.52 -21.20 18.13
C GLU A 275 12.81 -19.87 18.83
N PHE A 276 11.86 -19.41 19.65
CA PHE A 276 12.04 -18.13 20.28
C PHE A 276 12.99 -18.28 21.44
N SER A 277 13.80 -17.25 21.65
CA SER A 277 14.74 -17.14 22.75
C SER A 277 14.74 -15.70 23.27
N GLY A 278 15.04 -15.54 24.55
CA GLY A 278 15.08 -14.22 25.15
C GLY A 278 15.07 -14.24 26.67
N LYS A 279 14.71 -13.09 27.24
CA LYS A 279 14.61 -12.89 28.68
C LYS A 279 13.26 -12.31 29.06
N VAL A 280 12.78 -12.70 30.24
CA VAL A 280 11.67 -12.06 30.96
C VAL A 280 12.19 -11.78 32.36
N GLY A 281 12.42 -10.50 32.69
CA GLY A 281 13.16 -10.12 33.89
C GLY A 281 14.59 -10.63 33.84
N GLU A 282 14.95 -11.42 34.85
CA GLU A 282 16.25 -12.09 34.95
C GLU A 282 16.21 -13.52 34.42
N SER A 283 15.02 -14.03 34.10
CA SER A 283 14.79 -15.39 33.64
C SER A 283 15.06 -15.52 32.14
N ASP A 284 15.81 -16.55 31.75
CA ASP A 284 16.02 -16.92 30.35
C ASP A 284 14.86 -17.80 29.89
N VAL A 285 14.27 -17.53 28.73
CA VAL A 285 13.15 -18.31 28.19
C VAL A 285 13.43 -18.69 26.75
N THR A 286 13.23 -19.96 26.43
CA THR A 286 13.24 -20.50 25.08
C THR A 286 11.99 -21.33 24.85
N GLY A 287 11.52 -21.45 23.61
CA GLY A 287 10.36 -22.29 23.36
C GLY A 287 9.63 -22.09 22.06
N ARG A 288 8.38 -22.55 22.07
CA ARG A 288 7.38 -22.29 21.03
C ARG A 288 6.09 -21.80 21.67
N PHE A 289 5.37 -20.98 20.93
CA PHE A 289 4.06 -20.47 21.29
C PHE A 289 3.15 -20.55 20.06
N ASP A 290 2.07 -21.30 20.16
CA ASP A 290 1.09 -21.50 19.10
C ASP A 290 -0.29 -20.99 19.57
N VAL A 291 -0.96 -20.21 18.73
CA VAL A 291 -2.31 -19.69 18.97
C VAL A 291 -3.21 -20.09 17.82
N ASP A 292 -4.11 -21.05 18.06
CA ASP A 292 -5.12 -21.48 17.09
C ASP A 292 -6.44 -20.74 17.34
N ARG A 293 -6.95 -20.07 16.30
CA ARG A 293 -8.20 -19.30 16.32
C ARG A 293 -9.28 -19.87 15.39
N LYS A 294 -9.13 -21.09 14.89
CA LYS A 294 -10.10 -21.71 13.96
C LYS A 294 -11.45 -22.02 14.63
N ASN A 295 -11.44 -22.27 15.94
CA ASN A 295 -12.63 -22.62 16.73
C ASN A 295 -13.16 -21.40 17.50
N GLU A 296 -14.41 -21.47 17.98
CA GLU A 296 -15.04 -20.41 18.80
C GLU A 296 -14.22 -20.04 20.06
N ARG A 297 -13.41 -20.99 20.56
CA ARG A 297 -12.49 -20.76 21.68
C ARG A 297 -11.06 -20.74 21.16
N VAL A 298 -10.36 -19.65 21.46
CA VAL A 298 -8.92 -19.51 21.18
C VAL A 298 -8.16 -20.55 22.00
N MET A 299 -7.38 -21.40 21.33
CA MET A 299 -6.46 -22.33 21.97
C MET A 299 -5.06 -21.73 21.95
N VAL A 300 -4.40 -21.74 23.10
CA VAL A 300 -3.01 -21.30 23.27
C VAL A 300 -2.22 -22.49 23.79
N ASP A 301 -1.18 -22.86 23.05
CA ASP A 301 -0.26 -23.95 23.37
C ASP A 301 1.16 -23.38 23.45
N ALA A 302 1.87 -23.65 24.54
CA ALA A 302 3.20 -23.10 24.76
C ALA A 302 4.09 -24.14 25.43
N ASP A 303 5.22 -24.45 24.80
CA ASP A 303 6.30 -25.22 25.43
C ASP A 303 7.44 -24.28 25.73
N LEU A 304 7.69 -24.06 27.02
CA LEU A 304 8.66 -23.11 27.53
C LEU A 304 9.75 -23.84 28.33
N VAL A 305 11.01 -23.53 28.02
CA VAL A 305 12.18 -24.03 28.74
C VAL A 305 12.97 -22.82 29.25
N ALA A 306 13.16 -22.78 30.56
CA ALA A 306 14.00 -21.81 31.24
C ALA A 306 15.20 -22.53 31.88
N GLN A 307 16.42 -22.09 31.56
CA GLN A 307 17.62 -22.59 32.23
C GLN A 307 17.85 -21.87 33.57
N ASN A 308 17.53 -20.58 33.61
CA ASN A 308 17.54 -19.75 34.82
C ASN A 308 16.14 -19.19 35.01
N LEU A 309 15.51 -19.52 36.15
CA LEU A 309 14.18 -19.05 36.50
C LEU A 309 14.24 -18.32 37.84
N ASN A 310 13.87 -17.03 37.83
CA ASN A 310 13.66 -16.25 39.04
C ASN A 310 12.17 -16.26 39.38
N PHE A 311 11.82 -16.77 40.57
CA PHE A 311 10.42 -16.93 41.00
C PHE A 311 9.66 -15.59 41.11
N LYS A 312 10.36 -14.46 41.22
CA LYS A 312 9.75 -13.12 41.23
C LYS A 312 9.26 -12.67 39.86
N ASP A 313 9.68 -13.36 38.80
CA ASP A 313 9.35 -13.02 37.40
C ASP A 313 8.13 -13.79 36.87
N LEU A 314 7.52 -14.66 37.68
CA LEU A 314 6.34 -15.48 37.37
C LEU A 314 5.01 -14.75 37.62
#